data_AF-N8XMJ7-F1
#
_entry.id   AF-N8XMJ7-F1
#
_cell.length_a   1.000
_cell.length_b   1.000
_cell.length_c   1.000
_cell.angle_alpha   90.00
_cell.angle_beta   90.00
_cell.angle_gamma   90.00
#
_symmetry.space_group_name_H-M   'P 1'
#
loop_
_entity.id
_entity.type
_entity.pdbx_description
1 polymer ?
#
loop_
_entity_poly.entity_id
_entity_poly.type
_entity_poly.pdbx_seq_one_letter_code
_entity_poly.pdbx_strand_id
1 'polypeptide(L)'
;MSEIKIETTVTSVDVITTGIQGPSGPRGPEGPAGEVDPVVIAQLEQKIDNLTESKLDKADYAQHFRGLHDSYAALIAAIPIGNDGDYAHIKESQNFGRLSAIWSGTVGVWNISGVNVGSNTDEVPEGNQNLYFKVERVLASVINGFNPVNSVISSTDNIVQALSKAQGQISNIIGSFAANVRATLLTGFTASVATPITAQDTFVQAFGKTQGQIDLLKANWVNASTIGTFHPNISASNLFFAKINGMLYVRGSITAAFPIAADALLFEITDKNYNVLAPSSGVSIPNSILQYLAYGYADSFVTIRIRTSGKCTTAAEALNVTQTWRTVNIQINAGELLIPSMILGGLFR
;
A
#
# COMPACT_ATOMS: atom_id res chain seq x y z
N MET A 1 115.63 -5.94 0.40
CA MET A 1 114.19 -6.08 0.71
C MET A 1 113.52 -6.33 -0.63
N SER A 2 112.92 -7.50 -0.80
CA SER A 2 112.55 -8.08 -2.10
C SER A 2 111.37 -7.36 -2.73
N GLU A 3 111.48 -7.01 -4.01
CA GLU A 3 110.44 -6.35 -4.78
C GLU A 3 109.52 -7.40 -5.42
N ILE A 4 108.22 -7.32 -5.14
CA ILE A 4 107.20 -8.18 -5.74
C ILE A 4 106.79 -7.55 -7.08
N LYS A 5 107.06 -8.26 -8.18
CA LYS A 5 106.46 -7.97 -9.48
C LYS A 5 105.08 -8.64 -9.56
N ILE A 6 104.04 -7.84 -9.71
CA ILE A 6 102.69 -8.34 -10.01
C ILE A 6 102.47 -8.16 -11.51
N GLU A 7 102.42 -9.28 -12.23
CA GLU A 7 101.94 -9.33 -13.61
C GLU A 7 100.40 -9.47 -13.58
N THR A 8 99.70 -8.41 -13.97
CA THR A 8 98.23 -8.41 -14.02
C THR A 8 97.76 -8.86 -15.40
N THR A 9 97.12 -10.03 -15.49
CA THR A 9 96.41 -10.48 -16.70
C THR A 9 95.00 -9.90 -16.66
N VAL A 10 94.65 -9.02 -17.61
CA VAL A 10 93.31 -8.41 -17.69
C VAL A 10 92.39 -9.32 -18.49
N THR A 11 91.49 -10.03 -17.81
CA THR A 11 90.35 -10.71 -18.41
C THR A 11 89.27 -9.68 -18.73
N SER A 12 88.99 -9.44 -20.00
CA SER A 12 87.88 -8.57 -20.41
C SER A 12 86.55 -9.32 -20.21
N VAL A 13 85.67 -8.78 -19.36
CA VAL A 13 84.29 -9.25 -19.23
C VAL A 13 83.42 -8.30 -20.02
N ASP A 14 82.88 -8.77 -21.15
CA ASP A 14 81.87 -8.02 -21.90
C ASP A 14 80.57 -8.03 -21.11
N VAL A 15 80.29 -6.92 -20.42
CA VAL A 15 79.00 -6.70 -19.78
C VAL A 15 78.00 -6.27 -20.86
N ILE A 16 77.25 -7.23 -21.39
CA ILE A 16 76.05 -6.94 -22.18
C ILE A 16 74.96 -6.51 -21.20
N THR A 17 74.75 -5.21 -21.04
CA THR A 17 73.61 -4.71 -20.27
C THR A 17 72.36 -4.79 -21.16
N THR A 18 71.37 -5.59 -20.75
CA THR A 18 70.03 -5.63 -21.37
C THR A 18 69.06 -4.79 -20.53
N GLY A 19 69.39 -3.51 -20.35
CA GLY A 19 68.50 -2.53 -19.75
C GLY A 19 67.69 -1.85 -20.84
N ILE A 20 66.37 -2.07 -20.87
CA ILE A 20 65.44 -1.32 -21.72
C ILE A 20 65.38 0.11 -21.16
N GLN A 21 66.25 0.97 -21.65
CA GLN A 21 66.14 2.42 -21.47
C GLN A 21 64.84 2.86 -22.14
N GLY A 22 64.06 3.71 -21.47
CA GLY A 22 62.77 4.22 -21.96
C GLY A 22 62.86 4.82 -23.37
N PRO A 23 61.70 5.10 -24.01
CA PRO A 23 61.65 5.47 -25.43
C PRO A 23 62.69 6.55 -25.74
N SER A 24 63.57 6.24 -26.70
CA SER A 24 64.57 7.17 -27.18
C SER A 24 63.85 8.47 -27.54
N GLY A 25 64.26 9.57 -26.92
CA GLY A 25 63.80 10.90 -27.33
C GLY A 25 64.05 11.12 -28.83
N PRO A 26 63.34 12.05 -29.48
CA PRO A 26 63.46 12.27 -30.92
C PRO A 26 64.93 12.35 -31.33
N ARG A 27 65.32 11.49 -32.28
CA ARG A 27 66.70 11.33 -32.75
C ARG A 27 67.12 12.60 -33.51
N GLY A 28 68.01 13.39 -32.92
CA GLY A 28 68.70 14.47 -33.63
C GLY A 28 69.58 13.91 -34.76
N PRO A 29 69.83 14.68 -35.84
CA PRO A 29 70.46 14.17 -37.05
C PRO A 29 71.95 13.79 -36.88
N GLU A 30 72.66 14.31 -35.87
CA GLU A 30 74.10 14.05 -35.67
C GLU A 30 74.46 14.00 -34.16
N GLY A 31 74.73 12.80 -33.63
CA GLY A 31 75.23 12.59 -32.25
C GLY A 31 75.14 11.12 -31.77
N PRO A 32 76.07 10.62 -30.91
CA PRO A 32 76.05 9.24 -30.42
C PRO A 32 74.84 8.96 -29.53
N ALA A 33 74.41 7.68 -29.49
CA ALA A 33 73.15 7.26 -28.87
C ALA A 33 73.07 7.60 -27.37
N GLY A 34 72.09 8.43 -26.98
CA GLY A 34 71.76 8.74 -25.59
C GLY A 34 71.83 10.23 -25.21
N GLU A 35 72.37 11.09 -26.07
CA GLU A 35 72.36 12.54 -25.84
C GLU A 35 71.09 13.20 -26.40
N VAL A 36 70.52 14.12 -25.61
CA VAL A 36 69.31 14.87 -25.98
C VAL A 36 69.67 15.84 -27.11
N ASP A 37 68.86 15.84 -28.18
CA ASP A 37 69.08 16.69 -29.36
C ASP A 37 69.27 18.17 -28.94
N PRO A 38 70.42 18.79 -29.25
CA PRO A 38 70.69 20.20 -28.95
C PRO A 38 69.62 21.14 -29.51
N VAL A 39 68.97 20.77 -30.61
CA VAL A 39 67.87 21.54 -31.21
C VAL A 39 66.63 21.50 -30.31
N VAL A 40 66.35 20.36 -29.67
CA VAL A 40 65.23 20.23 -28.74
C VAL A 40 65.52 21.01 -27.45
N ILE A 41 66.76 20.99 -26.96
CA ILE A 41 67.19 21.82 -25.83
C ILE A 41 67.00 23.30 -26.16
N ALA A 42 67.51 23.77 -27.29
CA ALA A 42 67.37 25.16 -27.73
C ALA A 42 65.91 25.57 -27.93
N GLN A 43 65.06 24.66 -28.44
CA GLN A 43 63.62 24.91 -28.58
C GLN A 43 62.89 24.96 -27.23
N LEU A 44 63.31 24.18 -26.25
CA LEU A 44 62.74 24.21 -24.90
C LEU A 44 63.19 25.46 -24.14
N GLU A 45 64.46 25.84 -24.25
CA GLU A 45 64.99 27.11 -23.71
C GLU A 45 64.23 28.29 -24.31
N GLN A 46 64.07 28.33 -25.64
CA GLN A 46 63.29 29.36 -26.30
C GLN A 46 61.81 29.38 -25.88
N LYS A 47 61.20 28.22 -25.58
CA LYS A 47 59.83 28.17 -25.06
C LYS A 47 59.74 28.67 -23.62
N ILE A 48 60.73 28.38 -22.77
CA ILE A 48 60.80 28.87 -21.40
C ILE A 48 60.96 30.39 -21.40
N ASP A 49 61.90 30.91 -22.20
CA ASP A 49 62.13 32.35 -22.34
C ASP A 49 60.87 33.08 -22.82
N ASN A 50 60.21 32.54 -23.84
CA ASN A 50 58.93 33.07 -24.33
C ASN A 50 57.81 32.97 -23.29
N LEU A 51 57.77 31.95 -22.43
CA LEU A 51 56.77 31.82 -21.37
C LEU A 51 57.00 32.86 -20.25
N THR A 52 58.26 33.15 -19.92
CA THR A 52 58.64 34.19 -18.95
C THR A 52 58.42 35.60 -19.48
N GLU A 53 58.48 35.81 -20.79
CA GLU A 53 58.26 37.14 -21.40
C GLU A 53 56.81 37.39 -21.83
N SER A 54 56.04 36.38 -22.26
CA SER A 54 54.70 36.60 -22.87
C SER A 54 53.48 36.28 -22.00
N LYS A 55 53.60 35.52 -20.90
CA LYS A 55 52.42 35.14 -20.08
C LYS A 55 52.36 35.77 -18.69
N LEU A 56 53.47 36.34 -18.24
CA LEU A 56 53.59 37.06 -16.99
C LEU A 56 54.46 38.28 -17.26
N ASP A 57 53.89 39.34 -17.82
CA ASP A 57 54.60 40.60 -17.82
C ASP A 57 54.73 41.07 -16.36
N LYS A 58 55.92 40.89 -15.79
CA LYS A 58 56.22 41.27 -14.41
C LYS A 58 56.10 42.79 -14.23
N ALA A 59 56.17 43.56 -15.33
CA ALA A 59 55.91 44.99 -15.33
C ALA A 59 54.40 45.32 -15.20
N ASP A 60 53.51 44.44 -15.68
CA ASP A 60 52.05 44.63 -15.56
C ASP A 60 51.48 44.14 -14.22
N TYR A 61 52.20 43.28 -13.48
CA TYR A 61 51.79 42.85 -12.14
C TYR A 61 52.24 43.85 -11.07
N ALA A 62 51.72 45.08 -11.14
CA ALA A 62 51.82 46.02 -10.04
C ALA A 62 50.94 45.52 -8.89
N GLN A 63 51.54 44.90 -7.87
CA GLN A 63 50.83 44.60 -6.62
C GLN A 63 50.40 45.94 -6.01
N HIS A 64 49.10 46.27 -6.07
CA HIS A 64 48.57 47.53 -5.55
C HIS A 64 48.15 47.43 -4.09
N PHE A 65 47.93 46.22 -3.55
CA PHE A 65 47.60 46.08 -2.14
C PHE A 65 48.84 46.29 -1.27
N ARG A 66 48.76 47.29 -0.40
CA ARG A 66 49.83 47.76 0.50
C ARG A 66 49.68 47.26 1.94
N GLY A 67 48.80 46.30 2.17
CA GLY A 67 48.64 45.62 3.45
C GLY A 67 47.63 46.28 4.40
N LEU A 68 47.63 45.78 5.63
CA LEU A 68 46.74 46.21 6.71
C LEU A 68 47.55 46.94 7.78
N HIS A 69 47.19 48.18 8.07
CA HIS A 69 47.90 49.08 8.98
C HIS A 69 47.03 49.40 10.21
N ASP A 70 47.65 49.64 11.36
CA ASP A 70 46.91 49.91 12.60
C ASP A 70 46.28 51.31 12.61
N SER A 71 46.89 52.29 11.92
CA SER A 71 46.38 53.66 11.80
C SER A 71 46.84 54.32 10.49
N TYR A 72 46.24 55.47 10.15
CA TYR A 72 46.69 56.30 9.03
C TYR A 72 48.16 56.75 9.17
N ALA A 73 48.58 57.07 10.40
CA ALA A 73 49.96 57.44 10.69
C ALA A 73 50.93 56.28 10.43
N ALA A 74 50.54 55.05 10.79
CA ALA A 74 51.33 53.86 10.50
C ALA A 74 51.46 53.60 8.99
N LEU A 75 50.38 53.81 8.22
CA LEU A 75 50.39 53.71 6.76
C LEU A 75 51.37 54.71 6.14
N ILE A 76 51.31 55.99 6.51
CA ILE A 76 52.22 57.01 5.96
C ILE A 76 53.67 56.73 6.37
N ALA A 77 53.91 56.29 7.61
CA ALA A 77 55.25 55.96 8.07
C ALA A 77 55.87 54.79 7.29
N ALA A 78 55.06 53.78 6.97
CA ALA A 78 55.50 52.62 6.20
C ALA A 78 55.62 52.93 4.71
N ILE A 79 54.67 53.70 4.15
CA ILE A 79 54.54 53.98 2.72
C ILE A 79 54.22 55.46 2.52
N PRO A 80 55.26 56.32 2.54
CA PRO A 80 55.08 57.77 2.40
C PRO A 80 54.65 58.18 0.98
N ILE A 81 55.02 57.38 -0.03
CA ILE A 81 54.73 57.62 -1.45
C ILE A 81 54.22 56.31 -2.06
N GLY A 82 52.97 56.31 -2.53
CA GLY A 82 52.37 55.21 -3.27
C GLY A 82 52.45 55.41 -4.80
N ASN A 83 52.16 54.35 -5.54
CA ASN A 83 51.85 54.42 -6.96
C ASN A 83 50.35 54.63 -7.16
N ASP A 84 49.98 55.19 -8.31
CA ASP A 84 48.56 55.37 -8.64
C ASP A 84 47.83 54.01 -8.67
N GLY A 85 46.67 53.95 -8.01
CA GLY A 85 45.93 52.69 -7.81
C GLY A 85 46.32 51.88 -6.57
N ASP A 86 47.36 52.25 -5.84
CA ASP A 86 47.70 51.59 -4.58
C ASP A 86 46.59 51.74 -3.53
N TYR A 87 46.33 50.67 -2.78
CA TYR A 87 45.34 50.69 -1.71
C TYR A 87 45.81 49.92 -0.48
N ALA A 88 45.43 50.42 0.70
CA ALA A 88 45.72 49.83 2.00
C ALA A 88 44.46 49.81 2.87
N HIS A 89 44.41 48.91 3.84
CA HIS A 89 43.36 48.91 4.85
C HIS A 89 43.90 49.42 6.18
N ILE A 90 43.05 50.11 6.95
CA ILE A 90 43.38 50.62 8.29
C ILE A 90 42.45 49.95 9.31
N LYS A 91 43.02 49.35 10.37
CA LYS A 91 42.32 48.49 11.34
C LYS A 91 41.30 49.20 12.24
N GLU A 92 41.30 50.53 12.31
CA GLU A 92 40.50 51.24 13.29
C GLU A 92 39.70 52.40 12.70
N SER A 93 38.38 52.29 12.76
CA SER A 93 37.43 53.39 12.70
C SER A 93 36.35 53.15 13.75
N GLN A 94 36.07 54.15 14.58
CA GLN A 94 35.04 54.07 15.63
C GLN A 94 33.63 53.79 15.08
N ASN A 95 33.39 53.96 13.77
CA ASN A 95 32.07 53.82 13.15
C ASN A 95 31.98 52.81 11.98
N PHE A 96 33.10 52.44 11.34
CA PHE A 96 33.07 51.63 10.10
C PHE A 96 33.85 50.31 10.16
N GLY A 97 34.45 49.96 11.31
CA GLY A 97 35.20 48.71 11.51
C GLY A 97 36.56 48.70 10.82
N ARG A 98 36.64 49.07 9.53
CA ARG A 98 37.87 49.25 8.74
C ARG A 98 37.73 50.47 7.83
N LEU A 99 38.85 51.11 7.50
CA LEU A 99 38.92 52.16 6.48
C LEU A 99 39.75 51.68 5.30
N SER A 100 39.37 52.08 4.09
CA SER A 100 40.20 51.90 2.90
C SER A 100 40.91 53.20 2.58
N ALA A 101 42.22 53.11 2.44
CA ALA A 101 43.08 54.18 1.97
C ALA A 101 43.45 53.90 0.51
N ILE A 102 43.18 54.84 -0.39
CA ILE A 102 43.52 54.72 -1.82
C ILE A 102 44.45 55.85 -2.19
N TRP A 103 45.57 55.54 -2.85
CA TRP A 103 46.51 56.54 -3.31
C TRP A 103 45.92 57.36 -4.45
N SER A 104 46.09 58.68 -4.36
CA SER A 104 45.39 59.66 -5.19
C SER A 104 46.26 60.32 -6.26
N GLY A 105 47.49 59.83 -6.45
CA GLY A 105 48.48 60.41 -7.38
C GLY A 105 49.15 61.70 -6.88
N THR A 106 48.65 62.30 -5.78
CA THR A 106 49.27 63.46 -5.13
C THR A 106 50.23 62.99 -4.02
N VAL A 107 51.47 63.50 -4.04
CA VAL A 107 52.50 63.14 -3.04
C VAL A 107 52.01 63.40 -1.62
N GLY A 108 51.93 62.33 -0.82
CA GLY A 108 51.59 62.33 0.59
C GLY A 108 50.09 62.25 0.91
N VAL A 109 49.22 62.08 -0.09
CA VAL A 109 47.75 62.12 0.11
C VAL A 109 47.11 60.76 -0.20
N TRP A 110 46.75 60.06 0.87
CA TRP A 110 45.92 58.85 0.85
C TRP A 110 44.45 59.24 1.07
N ASN A 111 43.58 58.96 0.09
CA ASN A 111 42.14 59.19 0.20
C ASN A 111 41.50 58.13 1.09
N ILE A 112 40.86 58.56 2.18
CA ILE A 112 40.25 57.65 3.16
C ILE A 112 38.74 57.56 2.91
N SER A 113 38.27 56.34 2.66
CA SER A 113 36.85 56.02 2.58
C SER A 113 36.47 55.01 3.67
N GLY A 114 35.30 55.19 4.26
CA GLY A 114 34.69 54.17 5.12
C GLY A 114 34.30 52.97 4.27
N VAL A 115 34.91 51.82 4.51
CA VAL A 115 34.57 50.58 3.80
C VAL A 115 34.14 49.57 4.83
N ASN A 116 32.85 49.22 4.80
CA ASN A 116 32.34 48.13 5.60
C ASN A 116 32.69 46.80 4.89
N VAL A 117 33.93 46.38 5.06
CA VAL A 117 34.37 45.01 4.78
C VAL A 117 34.28 44.25 6.10
N GLY A 118 33.08 43.76 6.41
CA GLY A 118 32.90 42.85 7.54
C GLY A 118 33.89 41.68 7.39
N SER A 119 34.61 41.36 8.47
CA SER A 119 35.59 40.28 8.49
C SER A 119 34.92 38.90 8.35
N ASN A 120 33.60 38.85 8.55
CA ASN A 120 32.69 37.73 8.31
C ASN A 120 31.27 38.27 7.97
N THR A 121 30.35 37.38 7.62
CA THR A 121 28.97 37.73 7.27
C THR A 121 28.15 38.32 8.42
N ASP A 122 28.56 38.13 9.68
CA ASP A 122 27.87 38.69 10.85
C ASP A 122 28.22 40.17 11.07
N GLU A 123 29.38 40.62 10.58
CA GLU A 123 29.85 42.01 10.66
C GLU A 123 29.32 42.92 9.53
N VAL A 124 28.73 42.33 8.49
CA VAL A 124 28.16 43.09 7.37
C VAL A 124 26.70 43.45 7.70
N PRO A 125 26.30 44.74 7.71
CA PRO A 125 24.93 45.13 7.97
C PRO A 125 23.97 44.64 6.89
N GLU A 126 22.84 44.06 7.31
CA GLU A 126 21.75 43.68 6.40
C GLU A 126 20.98 44.91 5.89
N GLY A 127 20.49 44.85 4.65
CA GLY A 127 19.58 45.84 4.11
C GLY A 127 18.11 45.50 4.39
N ASN A 128 17.19 46.39 4.01
CA ASN A 128 15.75 46.17 4.21
C ASN A 128 15.14 45.07 3.31
N GLN A 129 15.81 44.71 2.21
CA GLN A 129 15.33 43.72 1.24
C GLN A 129 16.19 42.44 1.21
N ASN A 130 17.51 42.58 1.30
CA ASN A 130 18.44 41.46 1.29
C ASN A 130 18.89 41.16 2.72
N LEU A 131 18.16 40.22 3.33
CA LEU A 131 18.40 39.71 4.67
C LEU A 131 19.19 38.40 4.58
N TYR A 132 20.10 38.16 5.52
CA TYR A 132 20.76 36.88 5.65
C TYR A 132 19.79 35.79 6.06
N PHE A 133 20.09 34.59 5.57
CA PHE A 133 19.48 33.36 6.05
C PHE A 133 19.78 33.20 7.54
N LYS A 134 18.72 33.04 8.34
CA LYS A 134 18.79 32.57 9.73
C LYS A 134 17.73 31.49 9.88
N VAL A 135 18.06 30.38 10.54
CA VAL A 135 17.12 29.27 10.77
C VAL A 135 15.83 29.79 11.40
N GLU A 136 15.94 30.68 12.39
CA GLU A 136 14.80 31.32 13.06
C GLU A 136 13.88 32.07 12.09
N ARG A 137 14.44 32.79 11.10
CA ARG A 137 13.64 33.52 10.10
C ARG A 137 12.89 32.59 9.17
N VAL A 138 13.51 31.47 8.79
CA VAL A 138 12.85 30.46 7.95
C VAL A 138 11.72 29.78 8.71
N LEU A 139 11.93 29.41 9.98
CA LEU A 139 10.91 28.80 10.82
C LEU A 139 9.74 29.76 11.13
N ALA A 140 10.01 31.07 11.25
CA ALA A 140 9.00 32.09 11.48
C ALA A 140 8.27 32.56 10.21
N SER A 141 8.68 32.09 9.03
CA SER A 141 8.10 32.52 7.76
C SER A 141 6.65 32.03 7.62
N VAL A 142 5.71 32.97 7.45
CA VAL A 142 4.30 32.67 7.21
C VAL A 142 4.11 32.15 5.79
N ILE A 143 3.32 31.08 5.63
CA ILE A 143 2.99 30.48 4.33
C ILE A 143 1.89 31.31 3.64
N ASN A 144 2.24 32.52 3.22
CA ASN A 144 1.32 33.42 2.54
C ASN A 144 0.78 32.81 1.24
N GLY A 145 -0.54 32.93 1.01
CA GLY A 145 -1.20 32.39 -0.17
C GLY A 145 -1.55 30.90 -0.08
N PHE A 146 -1.40 30.26 1.09
CA PHE A 146 -1.88 28.91 1.32
C PHE A 146 -3.40 28.82 1.14
N ASN A 147 -3.85 27.99 0.20
CA ASN A 147 -5.26 27.76 -0.08
C ASN A 147 -5.45 26.30 -0.52
N PRO A 148 -5.99 25.40 0.34
CA PRO A 148 -6.12 23.99 0.02
C PRO A 148 -6.90 23.74 -1.28
N VAL A 149 -6.28 23.03 -2.23
CA VAL A 149 -6.89 22.69 -3.53
C VAL A 149 -6.57 21.25 -3.88
N ASN A 150 -7.57 20.42 -4.20
CA ASN A 150 -7.33 19.04 -4.61
C ASN A 150 -6.78 18.99 -6.04
N SER A 151 -5.47 18.87 -6.20
CA SER A 151 -4.79 18.76 -7.49
C SER A 151 -3.46 18.01 -7.35
N VAL A 152 -2.90 17.55 -8.46
CA VAL A 152 -1.63 16.82 -8.51
C VAL A 152 -0.45 17.77 -8.23
N ILE A 153 0.47 17.34 -7.38
CA ILE A 153 1.75 18.03 -7.15
C ILE A 153 2.68 17.73 -8.33
N SER A 154 3.25 18.78 -8.91
CA SER A 154 4.07 18.78 -10.13
C SER A 154 5.43 19.41 -9.87
N SER A 155 6.39 19.17 -10.77
CA SER A 155 7.75 19.72 -10.66
C SER A 155 7.83 21.24 -10.82
N THR A 156 6.75 21.89 -11.29
CA THR A 156 6.67 23.35 -11.42
C THR A 156 6.06 24.02 -10.18
N ASP A 157 5.56 23.25 -9.22
CA ASP A 157 4.97 23.82 -8.01
C ASP A 157 6.06 24.36 -7.08
N ASN A 158 5.88 25.59 -6.62
CA ASN A 158 6.62 26.09 -5.48
C ASN A 158 6.11 25.44 -4.17
N ILE A 159 6.82 25.69 -3.07
CA ILE A 159 6.51 25.07 -1.76
C ILE A 159 5.07 25.36 -1.30
N VAL A 160 4.57 26.59 -1.48
CA VAL A 160 3.21 26.96 -1.07
C VAL A 160 2.16 26.21 -1.88
N GLN A 161 2.36 26.10 -3.20
CA GLN A 161 1.48 25.37 -4.10
C GLN A 161 1.47 23.88 -3.77
N ALA A 162 2.64 23.28 -3.53
CA ALA A 162 2.76 21.88 -3.17
C ALA A 162 2.04 21.55 -1.84
N LEU A 163 2.21 22.38 -0.81
CA LEU A 163 1.53 22.22 0.47
C LEU A 163 0.00 22.40 0.34
N SER A 164 -0.43 23.40 -0.42
CA SER A 164 -1.85 23.65 -0.70
C SER A 164 -2.50 22.44 -1.40
N LYS A 165 -1.79 21.84 -2.36
CA LYS A 165 -2.24 20.65 -3.07
C LYS A 165 -2.27 19.40 -2.18
N ALA A 166 -1.21 19.18 -1.40
CA ALA A 166 -1.15 18.08 -0.44
C ALA A 166 -2.31 18.14 0.55
N GLN A 167 -2.57 19.31 1.14
CA GLN A 167 -3.70 19.48 2.07
C GLN A 167 -5.04 19.27 1.36
N GLY A 168 -5.21 19.78 0.14
CA GLY A 168 -6.43 19.57 -0.64
C GLY A 168 -6.70 18.09 -0.96
N GLN A 169 -5.66 17.34 -1.31
CA GLN A 169 -5.74 15.89 -1.51
C GLN A 169 -6.13 15.16 -0.22
N ILE A 170 -5.50 15.50 0.92
CA ILE A 170 -5.85 14.94 2.24
C ILE A 170 -7.31 15.22 2.58
N SER A 171 -7.76 16.46 2.45
CA SER A 171 -9.15 16.84 2.70
C SER A 171 -10.13 16.08 1.80
N ASN A 172 -9.77 15.86 0.53
CA ASN A 172 -10.59 15.08 -0.39
C ASN A 172 -10.65 13.59 -0.01
N ILE A 173 -9.53 12.98 0.38
CA ILE A 173 -9.49 11.58 0.84
C ILE A 173 -10.38 11.41 2.08
N ILE A 174 -10.23 12.30 3.07
CA ILE A 174 -11.03 12.27 4.30
C ILE A 174 -12.52 12.48 3.98
N GLY A 175 -12.85 13.48 3.16
CA GLY A 175 -14.22 13.80 2.78
C GLY A 175 -14.92 12.71 1.98
N SER A 176 -14.18 11.97 1.14
CA SER A 176 -14.73 10.91 0.29
C SER A 176 -14.69 9.52 0.91
N PHE A 177 -13.89 9.28 1.94
CA PHE A 177 -13.68 7.94 2.52
C PHE A 177 -14.99 7.22 2.86
N ALA A 178 -15.87 7.86 3.62
CA ALA A 178 -17.12 7.24 4.04
C ALA A 178 -18.05 6.94 2.85
N ALA A 179 -18.08 7.80 1.83
CA ALA A 179 -18.84 7.57 0.62
C ALA A 179 -18.28 6.39 -0.17
N ASN A 180 -16.95 6.31 -0.30
CA ASN A 180 -16.26 5.22 -0.99
C ASN A 180 -16.50 3.87 -0.30
N VAL A 181 -16.41 3.81 1.03
CA VAL A 181 -16.70 2.58 1.80
C VAL A 181 -18.14 2.11 1.55
N ARG A 182 -19.13 3.02 1.58
CA ARG A 182 -20.54 2.66 1.31
C ARG A 182 -20.81 2.26 -0.14
N ALA A 183 -20.09 2.85 -1.09
CA ALA A 183 -20.24 2.57 -2.51
C ALA A 183 -19.40 1.39 -2.99
N THR A 184 -18.59 0.78 -2.12
CA THR A 184 -17.72 -0.35 -2.49
C THR A 184 -18.58 -1.56 -2.85
N LEU A 185 -18.49 -2.01 -4.11
CA LEU A 185 -19.14 -3.23 -4.56
C LEU A 185 -18.48 -4.47 -3.93
N LEU A 186 -19.29 -5.44 -3.53
CA LEU A 186 -18.84 -6.77 -3.08
C LEU A 186 -18.43 -7.65 -4.28
N THR A 187 -17.42 -7.22 -5.02
CA THR A 187 -16.92 -7.95 -6.20
C THR A 187 -16.50 -9.36 -5.80
N GLY A 188 -16.95 -10.37 -6.56
CA GLY A 188 -16.70 -11.78 -6.24
C GLY A 188 -17.64 -12.39 -5.21
N PHE A 189 -18.69 -11.67 -4.77
CA PHE A 189 -19.73 -12.23 -3.91
C PHE A 189 -20.43 -13.43 -4.56
N THR A 190 -20.52 -14.55 -3.84
CA THR A 190 -21.26 -15.75 -4.23
C THR A 190 -22.00 -16.33 -3.02
N ALA A 191 -23.28 -16.66 -3.17
CA ALA A 191 -24.12 -17.18 -2.09
C ALA A 191 -24.05 -18.72 -1.94
N SER A 192 -23.21 -19.41 -2.71
CA SER A 192 -23.31 -20.87 -2.89
C SER A 192 -22.62 -21.72 -1.81
N VAL A 193 -21.97 -21.13 -0.80
CA VAL A 193 -21.17 -21.90 0.17
C VAL A 193 -21.75 -21.78 1.57
N ALA A 194 -22.70 -22.65 1.92
CA ALA A 194 -23.34 -22.67 3.24
C ALA A 194 -22.49 -23.36 4.32
N THR A 195 -21.22 -22.95 4.46
CA THR A 195 -20.31 -23.46 5.48
C THR A 195 -20.17 -22.47 6.65
N PRO A 196 -19.75 -22.91 7.85
CA PRO A 196 -19.42 -21.99 8.94
C PRO A 196 -18.42 -20.90 8.53
N ILE A 197 -18.59 -19.72 9.12
CA ILE A 197 -17.62 -18.63 9.05
C ILE A 197 -16.43 -19.00 9.95
N THR A 198 -15.23 -18.77 9.45
CA THR A 198 -13.94 -19.08 10.08
C THR A 198 -13.08 -17.83 10.13
N ALA A 199 -12.01 -17.85 10.93
CA ALA A 199 -11.09 -16.72 11.04
C ALA A 199 -10.31 -16.41 9.75
N GLN A 200 -10.30 -17.33 8.78
CA GLN A 200 -9.64 -17.18 7.49
C GLN A 200 -10.52 -16.50 6.44
N ASP A 201 -11.82 -16.30 6.71
CA ASP A 201 -12.74 -15.72 5.75
C ASP A 201 -12.56 -14.20 5.62
N THR A 202 -12.44 -13.73 4.39
CA THR A 202 -12.61 -12.32 4.05
C THR A 202 -14.06 -11.88 4.28
N PHE A 203 -14.33 -10.58 4.38
CA PHE A 203 -15.68 -10.05 4.53
C PHE A 203 -16.65 -10.53 3.43
N VAL A 204 -16.20 -10.59 2.17
CA VAL A 204 -17.02 -11.08 1.04
C VAL A 204 -17.36 -12.56 1.21
N GLN A 205 -16.41 -13.38 1.63
CA GLN A 205 -16.63 -14.81 1.91
C GLN A 205 -17.59 -15.01 3.09
N ALA A 206 -17.41 -14.28 4.19
CA ALA A 206 -18.27 -14.36 5.37
C ALA A 206 -19.72 -13.96 5.04
N PHE A 207 -19.92 -12.91 4.25
CA PHE A 207 -21.24 -12.49 3.80
C PHE A 207 -21.88 -13.52 2.86
N GLY A 208 -21.11 -14.08 1.91
CA GLY A 208 -21.54 -15.16 1.03
C GLY A 208 -21.96 -16.42 1.78
N LYS A 209 -21.17 -16.83 2.79
CA LYS A 209 -21.48 -17.95 3.67
C LYS A 209 -22.75 -17.72 4.49
N THR A 210 -22.88 -16.52 5.05
CA THR A 210 -24.10 -16.10 5.77
C THR A 210 -25.33 -16.22 4.87
N GLN A 211 -25.25 -15.69 3.65
CA GLN A 211 -26.35 -15.77 2.69
C GLN A 211 -26.69 -17.22 2.35
N GLY A 212 -25.69 -18.07 2.08
CA GLY A 212 -25.90 -19.49 1.83
C GLY A 212 -26.55 -20.23 3.00
N GLN A 213 -26.18 -19.90 4.24
CA GLN A 213 -26.83 -20.45 5.43
C GLN A 213 -28.29 -19.98 5.57
N ILE A 214 -28.58 -18.70 5.29
CA ILE A 214 -29.96 -18.18 5.27
C ILE A 214 -30.78 -18.90 4.20
N ASP A 215 -30.20 -19.14 3.03
CA ASP A 215 -30.89 -19.83 1.94
C ASP A 215 -31.20 -21.30 2.29
N LEU A 216 -30.38 -21.96 3.11
CA LEU A 216 -30.72 -23.28 3.68
C LEU A 216 -31.87 -23.23 4.70
N LEU A 217 -32.06 -22.10 5.39
CA LEU A 217 -33.18 -21.92 6.33
C LEU A 217 -34.50 -21.61 5.60
N LYS A 218 -34.47 -21.19 4.33
CA LYS A 218 -35.68 -20.95 3.54
C LYS A 218 -36.38 -22.27 3.27
N ALA A 219 -37.54 -22.44 3.88
CA ALA A 219 -38.40 -23.59 3.67
C ALA A 219 -39.00 -23.57 2.25
N ASN A 220 -38.65 -24.54 1.42
CA ASN A 220 -39.37 -24.80 0.18
C ASN A 220 -40.62 -25.63 0.48
N TRP A 221 -41.78 -24.97 0.52
CA TRP A 221 -43.06 -25.61 0.77
C TRP A 221 -43.64 -26.18 -0.52
N VAL A 222 -43.83 -27.48 -0.53
CA VAL A 222 -44.33 -28.27 -1.65
C VAL A 222 -45.75 -28.74 -1.33
N ASN A 223 -46.67 -28.63 -2.30
CA ASN A 223 -48.04 -29.10 -2.11
C ASN A 223 -48.06 -30.64 -1.97
N ALA A 224 -48.80 -31.15 -0.99
CA ALA A 224 -48.93 -32.57 -0.70
C ALA A 224 -49.33 -33.43 -1.91
N SER A 225 -50.15 -32.89 -2.81
CA SER A 225 -50.57 -33.58 -4.05
C SER A 225 -49.41 -33.91 -5.00
N THR A 226 -48.27 -33.24 -4.86
CA THR A 226 -47.09 -33.49 -5.70
C THR A 226 -46.17 -34.59 -5.15
N ILE A 227 -46.36 -34.99 -3.89
CA ILE A 227 -45.49 -35.94 -3.17
C ILE A 227 -46.24 -37.19 -2.68
N GLY A 228 -47.54 -37.25 -2.90
CA GLY A 228 -48.38 -38.31 -2.38
C GLY A 228 -49.79 -38.31 -2.96
N THR A 229 -50.59 -39.27 -2.52
CA THR A 229 -51.96 -39.49 -2.97
C THR A 229 -52.93 -39.34 -1.80
N PHE A 230 -54.00 -38.57 -2.03
CA PHE A 230 -55.06 -38.38 -1.05
C PHE A 230 -56.13 -39.48 -1.13
N HIS A 231 -56.82 -39.69 -0.02
CA HIS A 231 -58.04 -40.50 0.00
C HIS A 231 -59.09 -39.94 -0.97
N PRO A 232 -59.86 -40.78 -1.71
CA PRO A 232 -60.82 -40.32 -2.72
C PRO A 232 -61.88 -39.33 -2.21
N ASN A 233 -62.25 -39.40 -0.93
CA ASN A 233 -63.23 -38.49 -0.33
C ASN A 233 -62.65 -37.12 0.06
N ILE A 234 -61.35 -36.87 -0.15
CA ILE A 234 -60.75 -35.54 0.06
C ILE A 234 -60.90 -34.75 -1.23
N SER A 235 -61.71 -33.68 -1.19
CA SER A 235 -62.08 -32.88 -2.36
C SER A 235 -61.20 -31.65 -2.57
N ALA A 236 -60.50 -31.19 -1.53
CA ALA A 236 -59.53 -30.12 -1.60
C ALA A 236 -58.42 -30.32 -0.56
N SER A 237 -57.20 -29.93 -0.91
CA SER A 237 -56.07 -29.96 0.01
C SER A 237 -55.24 -28.69 -0.14
N ASN A 238 -55.16 -27.92 0.93
CA ASN A 238 -54.17 -26.87 1.10
C ASN A 238 -53.05 -27.36 2.03
N LEU A 239 -52.68 -28.64 1.89
CA LEU A 239 -51.66 -29.28 2.72
C LEU A 239 -50.29 -29.12 2.05
N PHE A 240 -49.31 -28.65 2.82
CA PHE A 240 -47.96 -28.40 2.34
C PHE A 240 -46.93 -29.05 3.23
N PHE A 241 -45.83 -29.48 2.61
CA PHE A 241 -44.69 -30.11 3.26
C PHE A 241 -43.41 -29.35 2.93
N ALA A 242 -42.50 -29.25 3.90
CA ALA A 242 -41.18 -28.69 3.68
C ALA A 242 -40.11 -29.55 4.34
N LYS A 243 -38.95 -29.66 3.68
CA LYS A 243 -37.76 -30.28 4.24
C LYS A 243 -36.87 -29.17 4.79
N ILE A 244 -36.67 -29.13 6.11
CA ILE A 244 -35.89 -28.06 6.76
C ILE A 244 -34.93 -28.72 7.74
N ASN A 245 -33.63 -28.49 7.58
CA ASN A 245 -32.58 -29.05 8.45
C ASN A 245 -32.69 -30.56 8.70
N GLY A 246 -33.06 -31.34 7.67
CA GLY A 246 -33.21 -32.79 7.77
C GLY A 246 -34.46 -33.24 8.53
N MET A 247 -35.43 -32.37 8.76
CA MET A 247 -36.73 -32.69 9.34
C MET A 247 -37.85 -32.43 8.33
N LEU A 248 -38.92 -33.22 8.41
CA LEU A 248 -40.13 -33.00 7.64
C LEU A 248 -41.11 -32.14 8.43
N TYR A 249 -41.51 -31.03 7.84
CA TYR A 249 -42.53 -30.14 8.36
C TYR A 249 -43.82 -30.26 7.54
N VAL A 250 -44.94 -30.01 8.20
CA VAL A 250 -46.26 -29.95 7.57
C VAL A 250 -47.05 -28.74 8.05
N ARG A 251 -47.95 -28.23 7.21
CA ARG A 251 -48.96 -27.23 7.57
C ARG A 251 -50.13 -27.27 6.58
N GLY A 252 -51.27 -26.72 6.98
CA GLY A 252 -52.34 -26.39 6.06
C GLY A 252 -53.67 -27.02 6.43
N SER A 253 -54.41 -27.53 5.45
CA SER A 253 -55.70 -28.18 5.69
C SER A 253 -56.05 -29.22 4.64
N ILE A 254 -56.96 -30.12 5.01
CA ILE A 254 -57.64 -31.05 4.10
C ILE A 254 -59.14 -30.89 4.24
N THR A 255 -59.87 -31.02 3.15
CA THR A 255 -61.35 -30.96 3.16
C THR A 255 -61.91 -32.29 2.70
N ALA A 256 -62.70 -32.94 3.55
CA ALA A 256 -63.43 -34.15 3.21
C ALA A 256 -64.81 -33.78 2.63
N ALA A 257 -65.12 -34.25 1.42
CA ALA A 257 -66.44 -34.11 0.80
C ALA A 257 -67.47 -35.10 1.38
N PHE A 258 -67.00 -36.28 1.79
CA PHE A 258 -67.81 -37.33 2.38
C PHE A 258 -67.11 -37.89 3.61
N PRO A 259 -67.85 -38.49 4.56
CA PRO A 259 -67.24 -39.11 5.72
C PRO A 259 -66.16 -40.14 5.36
N ILE A 260 -65.10 -40.18 6.15
CA ILE A 260 -63.96 -41.09 6.04
C ILE A 260 -63.89 -41.93 7.32
N ALA A 261 -64.01 -43.25 7.20
CA ALA A 261 -64.11 -44.17 8.32
C ALA A 261 -62.92 -44.11 9.30
N ALA A 262 -63.12 -44.62 10.52
CA ALA A 262 -62.05 -44.76 11.50
C ALA A 262 -60.96 -45.74 10.99
N ASP A 263 -59.69 -45.42 11.27
CA ASP A 263 -58.48 -46.12 10.78
C ASP A 263 -58.33 -46.16 9.25
N ALA A 264 -59.08 -45.33 8.52
CA ALA A 264 -58.93 -45.21 7.07
C ALA A 264 -57.69 -44.38 6.70
N LEU A 265 -57.16 -44.66 5.50
CA LEU A 265 -56.12 -43.86 4.86
C LEU A 265 -56.64 -42.45 4.59
N LEU A 266 -55.83 -41.44 4.88
CA LEU A 266 -56.07 -40.04 4.51
C LEU A 266 -55.12 -39.59 3.42
N PHE A 267 -53.85 -39.95 3.55
CA PHE A 267 -52.80 -39.55 2.62
C PHE A 267 -51.67 -40.58 2.63
N GLU A 268 -51.21 -40.99 1.46
CA GLU A 268 -50.04 -41.84 1.30
C GLU A 268 -48.88 -41.03 0.72
N ILE A 269 -47.73 -41.09 1.37
CA ILE A 269 -46.50 -40.48 0.85
C ILE A 269 -45.94 -41.43 -0.21
N THR A 270 -46.01 -41.01 -1.48
CA THR A 270 -45.50 -41.79 -2.61
C THR A 270 -44.07 -41.40 -2.96
N ASP A 271 -43.71 -40.13 -2.81
CA ASP A 271 -42.31 -39.69 -2.95
C ASP A 271 -41.51 -40.08 -1.71
N LYS A 272 -40.61 -41.05 -1.91
CA LYS A 272 -39.79 -41.63 -0.84
C LYS A 272 -38.83 -40.63 -0.20
N ASN A 273 -38.55 -39.52 -0.86
CA ASN A 273 -37.74 -38.42 -0.31
C ASN A 273 -38.45 -37.67 0.84
N TYR A 274 -39.74 -37.91 1.04
CA TYR A 274 -40.55 -37.34 2.12
C TYR A 274 -40.91 -38.37 3.20
N ASN A 275 -40.38 -39.60 3.12
CA ASN A 275 -40.55 -40.56 4.19
C ASN A 275 -39.74 -40.12 5.43
N VAL A 276 -40.36 -40.21 6.61
CA VAL A 276 -39.70 -39.95 7.89
C VAL A 276 -39.03 -41.21 8.45
N LEU A 277 -38.06 -41.03 9.34
CA LEU A 277 -37.35 -42.14 9.98
C LEU A 277 -38.29 -42.99 10.87
N ALA A 278 -38.26 -44.30 10.71
CA ALA A 278 -39.03 -45.26 11.51
C ALA A 278 -38.18 -46.51 11.85
N PRO A 279 -37.93 -46.85 13.13
CA PRO A 279 -36.96 -47.87 13.50
C PRO A 279 -37.43 -49.33 13.30
N SER A 280 -38.72 -49.61 13.17
CA SER A 280 -39.24 -50.95 12.93
C SER A 280 -40.61 -50.95 12.23
N SER A 281 -41.03 -52.11 11.71
CA SER A 281 -42.31 -52.30 11.00
C SER A 281 -43.51 -52.17 11.93
N GLY A 282 -44.59 -51.55 11.45
CA GLY A 282 -45.84 -51.42 12.24
C GLY A 282 -45.76 -50.42 13.38
N VAL A 283 -44.63 -49.73 13.56
CA VAL A 283 -44.50 -48.65 14.53
C VAL A 283 -45.38 -47.49 14.12
N SER A 284 -46.27 -47.08 15.03
CA SER A 284 -46.82 -45.72 15.00
C SER A 284 -45.70 -44.82 15.48
N ILE A 285 -45.22 -43.92 14.63
CA ILE A 285 -44.05 -43.09 14.97
C ILE A 285 -44.45 -42.25 16.21
N PRO A 286 -43.79 -42.39 17.36
CA PRO A 286 -44.29 -41.92 18.66
C PRO A 286 -44.53 -40.40 18.77
N ASN A 287 -44.05 -39.60 17.82
CA ASN A 287 -44.33 -38.17 17.74
C ASN A 287 -45.62 -37.83 16.96
N SER A 288 -46.34 -38.84 16.44
CA SER A 288 -47.51 -38.66 15.56
C SER A 288 -48.86 -38.87 16.27
N ILE A 289 -49.00 -38.34 17.49
CA ILE A 289 -50.35 -38.02 18.01
C ILE A 289 -50.68 -36.61 17.50
N LEU A 290 -51.10 -36.54 16.24
CA LEU A 290 -51.72 -35.34 15.67
C LEU A 290 -53.15 -35.25 16.24
N GLN A 291 -53.30 -34.87 17.51
CA GLN A 291 -54.61 -34.64 18.14
C GLN A 291 -55.13 -33.26 17.74
N TYR A 292 -56.13 -33.20 16.86
CA TYR A 292 -56.70 -31.92 16.40
C TYR A 292 -58.21 -31.89 16.39
N LEU A 293 -58.77 -30.74 16.72
CA LEU A 293 -60.20 -30.46 16.63
C LEU A 293 -60.61 -30.51 15.14
N ALA A 294 -61.38 -31.51 14.74
CA ALA A 294 -62.03 -31.48 13.44
C ALA A 294 -63.27 -30.58 13.56
N TYR A 295 -63.32 -29.50 12.78
CA TYR A 295 -64.47 -28.61 12.79
C TYR A 295 -65.56 -29.23 11.90
N GLY A 296 -66.48 -29.98 12.51
CA GLY A 296 -67.47 -30.77 11.78
C GLY A 296 -68.34 -31.63 12.69
N TYR A 297 -69.10 -30.96 13.55
CA TYR A 297 -70.07 -31.46 14.54
C TYR A 297 -69.47 -32.09 15.82
N ALA A 298 -69.75 -31.42 16.95
CA ALA A 298 -69.37 -31.73 18.33
C ALA A 298 -67.87 -31.72 18.64
N ASP A 299 -67.16 -30.60 18.45
CA ASP A 299 -65.84 -30.27 19.06
C ASP A 299 -64.96 -31.47 19.44
N SER A 300 -64.76 -32.40 18.50
CA SER A 300 -64.12 -33.69 18.76
C SER A 300 -62.72 -33.68 18.18
N PHE A 301 -61.76 -34.12 19.00
CA PHE A 301 -60.38 -34.26 18.56
C PHE A 301 -60.23 -35.51 17.69
N VAL A 302 -60.02 -35.31 16.39
CA VAL A 302 -59.55 -36.36 15.49
C VAL A 302 -58.05 -36.51 15.70
N THR A 303 -57.64 -37.74 16.02
CA THR A 303 -56.22 -38.07 16.07
C THR A 303 -55.81 -38.63 14.71
N ILE A 304 -54.78 -38.04 14.09
CA ILE A 304 -54.11 -38.62 12.92
C ILE A 304 -52.79 -39.25 13.38
N ARG A 305 -52.44 -40.39 12.79
CA ARG A 305 -51.14 -41.04 12.98
C ARG A 305 -50.44 -41.27 11.65
N ILE A 306 -49.11 -41.30 11.70
CA ILE A 306 -48.31 -41.81 10.58
C ILE A 306 -47.99 -43.28 10.86
N ARG A 307 -48.40 -44.15 9.93
CA ARG A 307 -48.14 -45.60 9.96
C ARG A 307 -47.16 -45.97 8.87
N THR A 308 -46.12 -46.70 9.25
CA THR A 308 -45.13 -47.27 8.33
C THR A 308 -45.38 -48.77 8.11
N SER A 309 -45.22 -49.25 6.87
CA SER A 309 -45.27 -50.69 6.56
C SER A 309 -44.02 -51.45 7.01
N GLY A 310 -42.88 -50.76 7.19
CA GLY A 310 -41.59 -51.37 7.47
C GLY A 310 -40.62 -50.45 8.21
N LYS A 311 -39.43 -50.98 8.53
CA LYS A 311 -38.30 -50.20 9.02
C LYS A 311 -37.82 -49.24 7.93
N CYS A 312 -37.60 -47.98 8.31
CA CYS A 312 -37.23 -46.88 7.44
C CYS A 312 -36.15 -46.03 8.14
N THR A 313 -34.91 -46.51 8.17
CA THR A 313 -33.78 -45.79 8.82
C THR A 313 -32.70 -45.34 7.83
N THR A 314 -32.79 -45.82 6.58
CA THR A 314 -31.86 -45.53 5.49
C THR A 314 -32.63 -45.22 4.20
N ALA A 315 -32.00 -44.56 3.25
CA ALA A 315 -32.61 -44.29 1.94
C ALA A 315 -33.02 -45.57 1.19
N ALA A 316 -32.21 -46.63 1.29
CA ALA A 316 -32.50 -47.93 0.66
C ALA A 316 -33.73 -48.61 1.27
N GLU A 317 -33.89 -48.53 2.60
CA GLU A 317 -35.08 -49.02 3.29
C GLU A 317 -36.33 -48.21 2.91
N ALA A 318 -36.19 -46.89 2.76
CA ALA A 318 -37.30 -46.00 2.40
C ALA A 318 -37.96 -46.34 1.06
N LEU A 319 -37.20 -46.87 0.09
CA LEU A 319 -37.73 -47.30 -1.21
C LEU A 319 -38.78 -48.40 -1.10
N ASN A 320 -38.68 -49.26 -0.09
CA ASN A 320 -39.52 -50.44 0.09
C ASN A 320 -40.60 -50.25 1.16
N VAL A 321 -40.73 -49.03 1.70
CA VAL A 321 -41.66 -48.70 2.76
C VAL A 321 -42.76 -47.77 2.25
N THR A 322 -43.96 -48.01 2.74
CA THR A 322 -45.12 -47.13 2.56
C THR A 322 -45.40 -46.42 3.86
N GLN A 323 -45.50 -45.09 3.81
CA GLN A 323 -45.90 -44.26 4.93
C GLN A 323 -47.25 -43.62 4.66
N THR A 324 -48.18 -43.84 5.57
CA THR A 324 -49.58 -43.42 5.42
C THR A 324 -50.04 -42.63 6.62
N TRP A 325 -50.85 -41.62 6.36
CA TRP A 325 -51.58 -40.86 7.34
C TRP A 325 -52.93 -41.52 7.52
N ARG A 326 -53.30 -41.81 8.76
CA ARG A 326 -54.55 -42.50 9.08
C ARG A 326 -55.26 -41.84 10.25
N THR A 327 -56.59 -41.86 10.22
CA THR A 327 -57.39 -41.52 11.40
C THR A 327 -57.17 -42.56 12.51
N VAL A 328 -57.43 -42.17 13.74
CA VAL A 328 -57.37 -43.08 14.90
C VAL A 328 -58.71 -43.00 15.62
N ASN A 329 -59.37 -44.17 15.75
CA ASN A 329 -60.58 -44.42 16.56
C ASN A 329 -61.84 -43.60 16.23
N ILE A 330 -61.76 -42.56 15.40
CA ILE A 330 -62.88 -41.65 15.08
C ILE A 330 -62.95 -41.43 13.56
N GLN A 331 -64.18 -41.39 13.03
CA GLN A 331 -64.48 -41.03 11.64
C GLN A 331 -64.25 -39.52 11.41
N ILE A 332 -63.67 -39.14 10.27
CA ILE A 332 -63.70 -37.75 9.81
C ILE A 332 -65.03 -37.52 9.08
N ASN A 333 -65.83 -36.55 9.51
CA ASN A 333 -67.04 -36.14 8.79
C ASN A 333 -66.70 -35.23 7.61
N ALA A 334 -67.69 -34.94 6.77
CA ALA A 334 -67.52 -33.93 5.73
C ALA A 334 -67.21 -32.55 6.36
N GLY A 335 -66.18 -31.87 5.86
CA GLY A 335 -65.69 -30.61 6.45
C GLY A 335 -64.19 -30.41 6.31
N GLU A 336 -63.71 -29.27 6.80
CA GLU A 336 -62.29 -28.92 6.79
C GLU A 336 -61.59 -29.37 8.09
N LEU A 337 -60.46 -30.06 7.94
CA LEU A 337 -59.54 -30.39 9.01
C LEU A 337 -58.28 -29.52 8.88
N LEU A 338 -58.07 -28.66 9.87
CA LEU A 338 -56.87 -27.83 9.97
C LEU A 338 -55.71 -28.65 10.53
N ILE A 339 -54.56 -28.52 9.88
CA ILE A 339 -53.29 -29.14 10.24
C ILE A 339 -52.32 -28.01 10.61
N PRO A 340 -52.00 -27.82 11.89
CA PRO A 340 -51.09 -26.75 12.30
C PRO A 340 -49.70 -26.93 11.70
N SER A 341 -48.91 -25.86 11.75
CA SER A 341 -47.51 -25.95 11.34
C SER A 341 -46.72 -26.73 12.39
N MET A 342 -46.13 -27.86 12.01
CA MET A 342 -45.33 -28.68 12.94
C MET A 342 -44.33 -29.59 12.24
N ILE A 343 -43.52 -30.25 13.06
CA ILE A 343 -42.54 -31.26 12.67
C ILE A 343 -43.17 -32.65 12.78
N LEU A 344 -43.00 -33.46 11.74
CA LEU A 344 -43.47 -34.84 11.72
C LEU A 344 -42.39 -35.85 12.11
N GLY A 345 -41.14 -35.58 11.75
CA GLY A 345 -40.02 -36.47 12.05
C GLY A 345 -38.76 -36.10 11.28
N GLY A 346 -37.66 -36.80 11.59
CA GLY A 346 -36.41 -36.70 10.85
C GLY A 346 -36.51 -37.37 9.49
N LEU A 347 -35.77 -36.85 8.52
CA LEU A 347 -35.57 -37.41 7.18
C LEU A 347 -34.20 -38.11 7.13
N PHE A 348 -34.00 -38.96 6.12
CA PHE A 348 -32.67 -39.48 5.81
C PHE A 348 -31.78 -38.34 5.30
N ARG A 349 -30.50 -38.37 5.67
CA ARG A 349 -29.50 -37.42 5.15
C ARG A 349 -29.00 -37.82 3.77
#